data_AF-A0A9Q3FWS3-F1
#
_entry.id   AF-A0A9Q3FWS3-F1
#
_cell.length_a   1.000
_cell.length_b   1.000
_cell.length_c   1.000
_cell.angle_alpha   90.00
_cell.angle_beta   90.00
_cell.angle_gamma   90.00
#
_symmetry.space_group_name_H-M   'P 1'
#
loop_
_entity.id
_entity.type
_entity.pdbx_description
1 polymer ?
#
loop_
_entity_poly.entity_id
_entity_poly.type
_entity_poly.pdbx_seq_one_letter_code
_entity_poly.pdbx_strand_id
1 'polypeptide(L)'
;MEEQNLKRDTSHVPTLEGQNFTIWNILIDAELCTSGSRYVCDTDLAPKSYSTTLAKCDQNNVKALQLILRKLHHKTIVSVVNAYMVKNAKAIWKNINTKYTSQTVTKRGRTWMRWECLYFTGNIKEYVKECSNILFDVAGIGITIPPHLMEYSILEKISRDSDMYDHFIDSMVLSMSSKINPQ
;
A
#
# COMPACT_ATOMS: atom_id res chain seq x y z
N MET A 1 14.54 -37.40 18.87
CA MET A 1 15.32 -36.83 17.76
C MET A 1 14.33 -36.64 16.61
N GLU A 2 13.60 -35.53 16.63
CA GLU A 2 12.66 -35.15 15.56
C GLU A 2 12.94 -33.70 15.21
N GLU A 3 13.86 -33.51 14.27
CA GLU A 3 14.13 -32.23 13.65
C GLU A 3 13.03 -31.92 12.63
N GLN A 4 12.30 -30.85 12.95
CA GLN A 4 11.97 -29.75 12.04
C GLN A 4 11.39 -30.12 10.66
N ASN A 5 10.06 -30.03 10.56
CA ASN A 5 9.43 -29.55 9.32
C ASN A 5 8.27 -28.59 9.67
N LEU A 6 8.60 -27.51 10.36
CA LEU A 6 7.76 -26.31 10.35
C LEU A 6 7.91 -25.70 8.95
N LYS A 7 7.05 -26.14 8.02
CA LYS A 7 6.81 -25.44 6.76
C LYS A 7 6.40 -24.01 7.14
N ARG A 8 7.37 -23.09 7.16
CA ARG A 8 7.13 -21.66 7.30
C ARG A 8 6.25 -21.29 6.12
N ASP A 9 4.99 -21.02 6.41
CA ASP A 9 4.01 -20.54 5.46
C ASP A 9 4.58 -19.29 4.79
N THR A 10 5.03 -19.45 3.55
CA THR A 10 5.79 -18.40 2.87
C THR A 10 4.83 -17.30 2.46
N SER A 11 4.96 -16.15 3.14
CA SER A 11 4.75 -14.80 2.61
C SER A 11 3.28 -14.35 2.46
N HIS A 12 2.81 -13.54 3.42
CA HIS A 12 1.64 -12.64 3.28
C HIS A 12 1.78 -11.57 2.18
N VAL A 13 2.92 -11.50 1.49
CA VAL A 13 3.13 -10.55 0.39
C VAL A 13 2.24 -10.89 -0.81
N PRO A 14 1.37 -9.95 -1.25
CA PRO A 14 0.53 -10.14 -2.44
C PRO A 14 1.36 -10.13 -3.73
N THR A 15 0.76 -10.51 -4.84
CA THR A 15 1.38 -10.35 -6.17
C THR A 15 1.28 -8.89 -6.62
N LEU A 16 2.34 -8.31 -7.19
CA LEU A 16 2.31 -6.93 -7.68
C LEU A 16 1.48 -6.81 -8.97
N GLU A 17 0.34 -6.13 -8.85
CA GLU A 17 -0.57 -5.77 -9.95
C GLU A 17 -0.57 -4.25 -10.22
N GLY A 18 0.37 -3.54 -9.62
CA GLY A 18 0.54 -2.09 -9.70
C GLY A 18 -0.33 -1.33 -8.70
N GLN A 19 -1.61 -1.69 -8.58
CA GLN A 19 -2.54 -1.00 -7.67
C GLN A 19 -2.18 -1.10 -6.19
N ASN A 20 -1.55 -2.21 -5.81
CA ASN A 20 -1.13 -2.56 -4.47
C ASN A 20 0.36 -2.27 -4.23
N PHE A 21 1.00 -1.47 -5.08
CA PHE A 21 2.45 -1.23 -5.01
C PHE A 21 2.92 -0.76 -3.63
N THR A 22 2.20 0.15 -2.96
CA THR A 22 2.60 0.65 -1.64
C THR A 22 2.74 -0.50 -0.63
N ILE A 23 1.69 -1.31 -0.48
CA ILE A 23 1.66 -2.44 0.46
C ILE A 23 2.66 -3.51 0.03
N TRP A 24 2.72 -3.81 -1.27
CA TRP A 24 3.68 -4.76 -1.82
C TRP A 24 5.13 -4.36 -1.53
N ASN A 25 5.47 -3.08 -1.72
CA ASN A 25 6.81 -2.55 -1.53
C ASN A 25 7.26 -2.71 -0.08
N ILE A 26 6.42 -2.28 0.87
CA ILE A 26 6.67 -2.42 2.31
C ILE A 26 6.96 -3.89 2.66
N LEU A 27 6.13 -4.80 2.16
CA LEU A 27 6.21 -6.21 2.51
C LEU A 27 7.43 -6.90 1.87
N ILE A 28 7.75 -6.64 0.60
CA ILE A 28 8.98 -7.16 -0.02
C ILE A 28 10.23 -6.57 0.62
N ASP A 29 10.22 -5.27 0.95
CA ASP A 29 11.34 -4.63 1.61
C ASP A 29 11.66 -5.31 2.96
N ALA A 30 10.62 -5.65 3.72
CA ALA A 30 10.74 -6.44 4.94
C ALA A 30 11.28 -7.87 4.69
N GLU A 31 10.83 -8.56 3.64
CA GLU A 31 11.37 -9.88 3.26
C GLU A 31 12.85 -9.82 2.82
N LEU A 32 13.24 -8.77 2.11
CA LEU A 32 14.62 -8.52 1.73
C LEU A 32 15.49 -8.23 2.96
N CYS A 33 14.97 -7.49 3.94
CA CYS A 33 15.66 -7.22 5.21
C CYS A 33 15.86 -8.50 6.03
N THR A 34 14.79 -9.27 6.22
CA THR A 34 14.84 -10.53 7.01
C THR A 34 15.70 -11.61 6.36
N SER A 35 15.83 -11.60 5.03
CA SER A 35 16.72 -12.51 4.29
C SER A 35 18.19 -12.04 4.24
N GLY A 36 18.50 -10.84 4.74
CA GLY A 36 19.83 -10.23 4.66
C GLY A 36 20.26 -9.83 3.24
N SER A 37 19.33 -9.80 2.28
CA SER A 37 19.63 -9.51 0.87
C SER A 37 19.33 -8.06 0.47
N ARG A 38 18.70 -7.27 1.34
CA ARG A 38 18.26 -5.89 1.05
C ARG A 38 19.36 -4.96 0.51
N TYR A 39 20.59 -5.08 1.01
CA TYR A 39 21.68 -4.18 0.61
C TYR A 39 22.03 -4.29 -0.88
N VAL A 40 21.82 -5.45 -1.51
CA VAL A 40 22.12 -5.65 -2.95
C VAL A 40 21.18 -4.86 -3.86
N CYS A 41 20.07 -4.34 -3.33
CA CYS A 41 19.14 -3.50 -4.06
C CYS A 41 19.61 -2.03 -4.15
N ASP A 42 20.53 -1.60 -3.29
CA ASP A 42 21.06 -0.23 -3.26
C ASP A 42 22.52 -0.15 -3.74
N THR A 43 23.28 -1.24 -3.56
CA THR A 43 24.71 -1.27 -3.89
C THR A 43 24.90 -1.55 -5.38
N ASP A 44 25.75 -0.77 -6.07
CA ASP A 44 26.18 -1.17 -7.41
C ASP A 44 26.94 -2.50 -7.31
N LEU A 45 26.50 -3.49 -8.09
CA LEU A 45 27.32 -4.66 -8.31
C LEU A 45 28.64 -4.15 -8.88
N ALA A 46 29.75 -4.40 -8.19
CA ALA A 46 31.07 -4.09 -8.71
C ALA A 46 31.17 -4.60 -10.16
N PRO A 47 31.77 -3.84 -11.09
CA PRO A 47 31.88 -4.25 -12.49
C PRO A 47 32.67 -5.56 -12.54
N LYS A 48 31.98 -6.69 -12.57
CA LYS A 48 32.59 -7.99 -12.73
C LYS A 48 32.91 -8.12 -14.21
N SER A 49 34.20 -8.05 -14.53
CA SER A 49 34.78 -8.58 -15.76
C SER A 49 34.04 -9.86 -16.15
N TYR A 50 33.61 -9.94 -17.42
CA TYR A 50 32.93 -11.08 -18.02
C TYR A 50 33.87 -12.30 -18.01
N SER A 51 34.13 -12.89 -16.84
CA SER A 51 34.84 -14.16 -16.72
C SER A 51 33.82 -15.29 -16.58
N THR A 52 34.00 -16.28 -17.44
CA THR A 52 33.11 -17.36 -17.86
C THR A 52 32.84 -18.44 -16.80
N THR A 53 32.91 -18.13 -15.51
CA THR A 53 32.72 -19.12 -14.46
C THR A 53 31.58 -18.72 -13.53
N LEU A 54 30.60 -19.61 -13.35
CA LEU A 54 29.44 -19.46 -12.45
C LEU A 54 29.77 -19.16 -10.97
N ALA A 55 31.05 -19.11 -10.59
CA ALA A 55 31.56 -18.69 -9.29
C ALA A 55 31.90 -17.19 -9.33
N LYS A 56 31.18 -16.23 -8.76
CA LYS A 56 30.21 -16.21 -7.67
C LYS A 56 29.05 -15.34 -8.14
N CYS A 57 27.93 -15.95 -8.55
CA CYS A 57 26.67 -15.21 -8.53
C CYS A 57 26.48 -14.78 -7.06
N ASP A 58 26.45 -13.48 -6.80
CA ASP A 58 26.29 -12.99 -5.42
C ASP A 58 25.01 -13.63 -4.87
N GLN A 59 25.18 -14.50 -3.86
CA GLN A 59 24.09 -15.33 -3.36
C GLN A 59 22.96 -14.45 -2.82
N ASN A 60 23.28 -13.25 -2.35
CA ASN A 60 22.30 -12.27 -1.90
C ASN A 60 21.59 -11.61 -3.09
N ASN A 61 22.28 -11.35 -4.21
CA ASN A 61 21.63 -10.92 -5.45
C ASN A 61 20.66 -11.98 -5.99
N VAL A 62 21.05 -13.26 -5.99
CA VAL A 62 20.16 -14.36 -6.42
C VAL A 62 18.93 -14.46 -5.50
N LYS A 63 19.13 -14.41 -4.18
CA LYS A 63 18.03 -14.41 -3.21
C LYS A 63 17.09 -13.22 -3.42
N ALA A 64 17.62 -12.02 -3.60
CA ALA A 64 16.81 -10.83 -3.84
C ALA A 64 15.99 -10.96 -5.14
N LEU A 65 16.60 -11.45 -6.23
CA LEU A 65 15.90 -11.74 -7.48
C LEU A 65 14.76 -12.74 -7.28
N GLN A 66 15.00 -13.83 -6.55
CA GLN A 66 13.96 -14.84 -6.28
C GLN A 66 12.79 -14.26 -5.49
N LEU A 67 13.06 -13.48 -4.43
CA LEU A 67 12.03 -12.86 -3.61
C LEU A 67 11.19 -11.87 -4.42
N ILE A 68 11.84 -10.99 -5.18
CA ILE A 68 11.18 -9.97 -6.00
C ILE A 68 10.38 -10.64 -7.11
N LEU A 69 11.02 -11.44 -7.98
CA LEU A 69 10.41 -11.97 -9.21
C LEU A 69 9.24 -12.93 -8.93
N ARG A 70 9.31 -13.73 -7.86
CA ARG A 70 8.22 -14.65 -7.46
C ARG A 70 6.93 -13.91 -7.11
N LYS A 71 7.02 -12.63 -6.76
CA LYS A 71 5.89 -11.80 -6.34
C LYS A 71 5.47 -10.77 -7.39
N LEU A 72 5.90 -10.94 -8.64
CA LEU A 72 5.46 -10.13 -9.77
C LEU A 72 4.47 -10.90 -10.65
N HIS A 73 3.39 -10.22 -11.06
CA HIS A 73 2.51 -10.74 -12.09
C HIS A 73 3.22 -10.74 -13.46
N HIS A 74 2.86 -11.65 -14.38
CA HIS A 74 3.54 -11.78 -15.69
C HIS A 74 3.57 -10.46 -16.48
N LYS A 75 2.45 -9.71 -16.49
CA LYS A 75 2.37 -8.39 -17.15
C LYS A 75 3.35 -7.40 -16.53
N THR A 76 3.51 -7.45 -15.21
CA THR A 76 4.45 -6.61 -14.47
C THR A 76 5.88 -6.95 -14.88
N ILE A 77 6.24 -8.24 -14.92
CA ILE A 77 7.58 -8.73 -15.32
C ILE A 77 7.97 -8.19 -16.69
N VAL A 78 7.14 -8.41 -17.72
CA VAL A 78 7.40 -7.94 -19.09
C VAL A 78 7.65 -6.44 -19.15
N SER A 79 7.03 -5.71 -18.23
CA SER A 79 7.03 -4.26 -18.22
C SER A 79 8.14 -3.61 -17.37
N VAL A 80 8.85 -4.40 -16.54
CA VAL A 80 9.92 -3.92 -15.63
C VAL A 80 11.23 -4.68 -15.75
N VAL A 81 11.24 -5.85 -16.41
CA VAL A 81 12.42 -6.68 -16.61
C VAL A 81 12.76 -6.74 -18.09
N ASN A 82 14.00 -6.43 -18.44
CA ASN A 82 14.55 -6.64 -19.79
C ASN A 82 15.74 -7.61 -19.74
N ALA A 83 16.21 -8.03 -20.92
CA ALA A 83 17.29 -9.02 -21.06
C ALA A 83 18.60 -8.63 -20.34
N TYR A 84 18.87 -7.33 -20.19
CA TYR A 84 20.07 -6.80 -19.55
C TYR A 84 19.94 -6.70 -18.02
N MET A 85 18.71 -6.63 -17.50
CA MET A 85 18.41 -6.48 -16.08
C MET A 85 18.20 -7.81 -15.34
N VAL A 86 17.93 -8.90 -16.07
CA VAL A 86 17.46 -10.19 -15.50
C VAL A 86 18.38 -10.78 -14.42
N LYS A 87 19.66 -10.40 -14.40
CA LYS A 87 20.66 -10.88 -13.43
C LYS A 87 21.00 -9.85 -12.33
N ASN A 88 20.34 -8.70 -12.30
CA ASN A 88 20.70 -7.59 -11.43
C ASN A 88 19.49 -7.15 -10.58
N ALA A 89 19.51 -7.53 -9.30
CA ALA A 89 18.45 -7.22 -8.34
C ALA A 89 18.25 -5.71 -8.15
N LYS A 90 19.34 -4.93 -8.06
CA LYS A 90 19.29 -3.46 -7.99
C LYS A 90 18.59 -2.86 -9.21
N ALA A 91 18.95 -3.32 -10.41
CA ALA A 91 18.37 -2.78 -11.64
C ALA A 91 16.84 -3.03 -11.69
N ILE A 92 16.41 -4.25 -11.35
CA ILE A 92 14.98 -4.60 -11.28
C ILE A 92 14.27 -3.80 -10.18
N TRP A 93 14.83 -3.78 -8.96
CA TRP A 93 14.29 -3.04 -7.83
C TRP A 93 14.12 -1.55 -8.15
N LYS A 94 15.16 -0.91 -8.71
CA LYS A 94 15.11 0.49 -9.13
C LYS A 94 14.08 0.75 -10.22
N ASN A 95 13.94 -0.15 -11.20
CA ASN A 95 12.99 0.03 -12.28
C ASN A 95 11.54 -0.10 -11.77
N ILE A 96 11.27 -1.10 -10.92
CA ILE A 96 9.97 -1.26 -10.25
C ILE A 96 9.62 0.02 -9.46
N ASN A 97 10.54 0.49 -8.62
CA ASN A 97 10.34 1.70 -7.83
C ASN A 97 10.12 2.93 -8.71
N THR A 98 10.95 3.16 -9.72
CA THR A 98 10.78 4.30 -10.65
C THR A 98 9.41 4.29 -11.32
N LYS A 99 9.00 3.12 -11.83
CA LYS A 99 7.75 2.96 -12.56
C LYS A 99 6.54 3.18 -11.68
N TYR A 100 6.50 2.52 -10.52
CA TYR A 100 5.31 2.51 -9.71
C TYR A 100 5.26 3.64 -8.70
N THR A 101 6.38 4.27 -8.31
CA THR A 101 6.35 5.45 -7.43
C THR A 101 5.59 6.61 -8.07
N SER A 102 5.84 6.93 -9.34
CA SER A 102 5.11 8.00 -10.05
C SER A 102 3.61 7.69 -10.15
N GLN A 103 3.27 6.46 -10.56
CA GLN A 103 1.88 5.99 -10.63
C GLN A 103 1.20 6.02 -9.26
N THR A 104 1.95 5.71 -8.20
CA THR A 104 1.46 5.70 -6.82
C THR A 104 1.23 7.11 -6.31
N VAL A 105 2.08 8.09 -6.63
CA VAL A 105 1.86 9.50 -6.27
C VAL A 105 0.59 10.02 -6.94
N THR A 106 0.42 9.81 -8.24
CA THR A 106 -0.79 10.26 -8.94
C THR A 106 -2.04 9.53 -8.43
N LYS A 107 -1.95 8.22 -8.17
CA LYS A 107 -3.06 7.44 -7.62
C LYS A 107 -3.41 7.92 -6.20
N ARG A 108 -2.41 8.14 -5.35
CA ARG A 108 -2.59 8.71 -4.00
C ARG A 108 -3.28 10.05 -4.04
N GLY A 109 -2.80 10.96 -4.89
CA GLY A 109 -3.41 12.28 -5.08
C GLY A 109 -4.87 12.18 -5.52
N ARG A 110 -5.20 11.33 -6.50
CA ARG A 110 -6.59 11.16 -6.96
C ARG A 110 -7.51 10.58 -5.88
N THR A 111 -7.07 9.55 -5.16
CA THR A 111 -7.86 8.96 -4.07
C THR A 111 -8.07 9.97 -2.95
N TRP A 112 -7.03 10.73 -2.57
CA TRP A 112 -7.14 11.80 -1.58
C TRP A 112 -8.08 12.92 -2.04
N MET A 113 -7.96 13.37 -3.29
CA MET A 113 -8.87 14.38 -3.84
C MET A 113 -10.33 13.88 -3.85
N ARG A 114 -10.57 12.60 -4.14
CA ARG A 114 -11.92 12.01 -4.08
C ARG A 114 -12.47 12.02 -2.66
N TRP A 115 -11.63 11.77 -1.64
CA TRP A 115 -12.01 11.95 -0.25
C TRP A 115 -12.34 13.42 0.07
N GLU A 116 -11.48 14.35 -0.34
CA GLU A 116 -11.67 15.78 -0.11
C GLU A 116 -12.95 16.33 -0.75
N CYS A 117 -13.25 15.89 -1.98
CA CYS A 117 -14.43 16.30 -2.73
C CYS A 117 -15.71 15.55 -2.33
N LEU A 118 -15.67 14.57 -1.43
CA LEU A 118 -16.87 13.92 -0.93
C LEU A 118 -17.62 14.88 0.01
N TYR A 119 -18.92 15.06 -0.21
CA TYR A 119 -19.80 15.85 0.65
C TYR A 119 -21.14 15.13 0.81
N PHE A 120 -21.85 15.45 1.88
CA PHE A 120 -23.17 14.90 2.13
C PHE A 120 -24.22 15.48 1.18
N THR A 121 -25.11 14.63 0.65
CA THR A 121 -26.11 15.01 -0.37
C THR A 121 -27.57 14.76 0.03
N GLY A 122 -27.83 14.48 1.32
CA GLY A 122 -29.18 14.20 1.83
C GLY A 122 -29.39 12.76 2.33
N ASN A 123 -28.59 11.80 1.85
CA ASN A 123 -28.77 10.38 2.16
C ASN A 123 -27.64 9.82 3.04
N ILE A 124 -27.91 9.67 4.34
CA ILE A 124 -26.91 9.19 5.32
C ILE A 124 -26.41 7.77 5.06
N LYS A 125 -27.26 6.86 4.57
CA LYS A 125 -26.84 5.47 4.31
C LYS A 125 -25.87 5.40 3.15
N GLU A 126 -26.15 6.16 2.09
CA GLU A 126 -25.29 6.25 0.92
C GLU A 126 -23.98 6.97 1.25
N TYR A 127 -24.06 8.10 1.96
CA TYR A 127 -22.89 8.84 2.42
C TYR A 127 -21.93 8.00 3.26
N VAL A 128 -22.43 7.29 4.29
CA VAL A 128 -21.59 6.42 5.14
C VAL A 128 -20.95 5.30 4.33
N LYS A 129 -21.68 4.72 3.36
CA LYS A 129 -21.16 3.70 2.46
C LYS A 129 -20.04 4.26 1.58
N GLU A 130 -20.22 5.45 1.00
CA GLU A 130 -19.20 6.11 0.18
C GLU A 130 -17.96 6.48 1.00
N CYS A 131 -18.15 7.04 2.19
CA CYS A 131 -17.06 7.29 3.14
C CYS A 131 -16.26 6.02 3.40
N SER A 132 -16.93 4.91 3.74
CA SER A 132 -16.28 3.63 4.04
C SER A 132 -15.48 3.10 2.84
N ASN A 133 -16.04 3.18 1.64
CA ASN A 133 -15.37 2.74 0.42
C ASN A 133 -14.12 3.58 0.12
N ILE A 134 -14.24 4.91 0.19
CA ILE A 134 -13.10 5.80 -0.09
C ILE A 134 -12.03 5.66 1.01
N LEU A 135 -12.41 5.53 2.28
CA LEU A 135 -11.46 5.29 3.37
C LEU A 135 -10.73 3.95 3.22
N PHE A 136 -11.41 2.91 2.74
CA PHE A 136 -10.77 1.65 2.38
C PHE A 136 -9.74 1.85 1.25
N ASP A 137 -10.09 2.61 0.21
CA ASP A 137 -9.17 2.95 -0.88
C ASP A 137 -7.96 3.77 -0.38
N VAL A 138 -8.19 4.73 0.53
CA VAL A 138 -7.16 5.57 1.18
C VAL A 138 -6.20 4.71 2.01
N ALA A 139 -6.72 3.76 2.78
CA ALA A 139 -5.89 2.79 3.49
C ALA A 139 -5.10 1.90 2.52
N GLY A 140 -5.73 1.47 1.41
CA GLY A 140 -5.12 0.64 0.37
C GLY A 140 -3.92 1.30 -0.34
N ILE A 141 -3.90 2.63 -0.42
CA ILE A 141 -2.74 3.39 -0.93
C ILE A 141 -1.72 3.76 0.17
N GLY A 142 -1.90 3.23 1.38
CA GLY A 142 -1.01 3.39 2.53
C GLY A 142 -1.06 4.77 3.18
N ILE A 143 -2.20 5.47 3.11
CA ILE A 143 -2.44 6.67 3.92
C ILE A 143 -3.18 6.22 5.18
N THR A 144 -2.60 6.52 6.35
CA THR A 144 -3.25 6.26 7.64
C THR A 144 -3.74 7.57 8.21
N ILE A 145 -5.05 7.70 8.42
CA ILE A 145 -5.66 8.88 9.04
C ILE A 145 -5.86 8.57 10.52
N PRO A 146 -5.38 9.42 11.45
CA PRO A 146 -5.71 9.30 12.86
C PRO A 146 -7.24 9.27 13.10
N PRO A 147 -7.77 8.37 13.97
CA PRO A 147 -9.22 8.20 14.11
C PRO A 147 -10.00 9.48 14.40
N HIS A 148 -9.50 10.34 15.29
CA HIS A 148 -10.13 11.61 15.62
C HIS A 148 -10.17 12.58 14.42
N LEU A 149 -9.12 12.64 13.60
CA LEU A 149 -9.11 13.47 12.38
C LEU A 149 -10.07 12.94 11.32
N MET A 150 -10.22 11.60 11.24
CA MET A 150 -11.21 10.97 10.37
C MET A 150 -12.64 11.34 10.80
N GLU A 151 -12.94 11.25 12.10
CA GLU A 151 -14.24 11.65 12.66
C GLU A 151 -14.55 13.13 12.36
N TYR A 152 -13.60 14.03 12.60
CA TYR A 152 -13.77 15.46 12.31
C TYR A 152 -13.97 15.72 10.81
N SER A 153 -13.22 15.02 9.93
CA SER A 153 -13.35 15.18 8.49
C SER A 153 -14.70 14.69 7.96
N ILE A 154 -15.25 13.60 8.53
CA ILE A 154 -16.60 13.13 8.20
C ILE A 154 -17.63 14.16 8.63
N LEU A 155 -17.53 14.67 9.85
CA LEU A 155 -18.46 15.70 10.34
C LEU A 155 -18.39 16.97 9.50
N GLU A 156 -17.19 17.47 9.18
CA GLU A 156 -16.99 18.66 8.34
C GLU A 156 -17.73 18.53 6.99
N LYS A 157 -17.67 17.35 6.37
CA LYS A 157 -18.30 17.07 5.06
C LYS A 157 -19.83 16.99 5.13
N ILE A 158 -20.41 16.80 6.31
CA ILE A 158 -21.83 16.98 6.61
C ILE A 158 -22.13 18.47 6.86
N SER A 159 -21.18 19.18 7.47
CA SER A 159 -21.34 20.54 7.99
C SER A 159 -21.31 21.65 6.93
N ARG A 160 -20.90 21.34 5.70
CA ARG A 160 -20.79 22.33 4.62
C ARG A 160 -22.14 22.81 4.08
N ASP A 161 -23.22 22.15 4.47
CA ASP A 161 -24.59 22.63 4.33
C ASP A 161 -25.04 23.18 5.69
N SER A 162 -25.02 24.51 5.86
CA SER A 162 -25.18 25.18 7.16
C SER A 162 -26.49 24.83 7.85
N ASP A 163 -27.57 24.74 7.06
CA ASP A 163 -28.91 24.46 7.57
C ASP A 163 -29.01 23.02 8.08
N MET A 164 -28.20 22.14 7.50
CA MET A 164 -28.21 20.73 7.83
C MET A 164 -27.29 20.38 8.99
N TYR A 165 -26.19 21.12 9.16
CA TYR A 165 -25.30 20.98 10.31
C TYR A 165 -26.03 21.25 11.62
N ASP A 166 -26.69 22.41 11.71
CA ASP A 166 -27.41 22.82 12.90
C ASP A 166 -28.51 21.81 13.23
N HIS A 167 -29.28 21.39 12.22
CA HIS A 167 -30.33 20.41 12.40
C HIS A 167 -29.82 19.01 12.81
N PHE A 168 -28.63 18.62 12.36
CA PHE A 168 -28.01 17.33 12.70
C PHE A 168 -27.44 17.34 14.12
N ILE A 169 -26.73 18.41 14.51
CA ILE A 169 -26.22 18.60 15.87
C ILE A 169 -27.38 18.70 16.87
N ASP A 170 -28.41 19.48 16.56
CA ASP A 170 -29.60 19.58 17.41
C ASP A 170 -30.28 18.23 17.58
N SER A 171 -30.40 17.43 16.51
CA SER A 171 -30.98 16.08 16.60
C SER A 171 -30.15 15.14 17.49
N MET A 172 -28.83 15.22 17.44
CA MET A 172 -27.95 14.43 18.28
C MET A 172 -28.06 14.84 19.75
N VAL A 173 -27.99 16.14 20.04
CA VAL A 173 -28.10 16.70 21.40
C VAL A 173 -29.46 16.32 22.01
N LEU A 174 -30.55 16.44 21.24
CA LEU A 174 -31.89 16.04 21.68
C LEU A 174 -31.97 14.52 21.95
N SER A 175 -31.34 13.69 21.11
CA SER A 175 -31.32 12.22 21.30
C SER A 175 -30.47 11.77 22.49
N MET A 176 -29.44 12.52 22.87
CA MET A 176 -28.63 12.25 24.06
C MET A 176 -29.37 12.71 25.32
N SER A 177 -30.05 13.84 25.25
CA SER A 177 -30.85 14.40 26.35
C SER A 177 -32.02 13.48 26.73
N SER A 178 -32.68 12.85 25.76
CA SER A 178 -33.78 11.90 26.00
C SER A 178 -33.32 10.56 26.58
N LYS A 179 -32.05 10.16 26.38
CA LYS A 179 -31.47 8.95 26.99
C LYS A 179 -31.03 9.15 28.45
N ILE A 180 -30.80 10.39 28.86
CA ILE A 180 -30.37 10.73 30.23
C ILE A 180 -31.58 10.89 31.18
N ASN A 181 -32.76 11.18 30.63
CA ASN A 181 -34.04 11.17 31.37
C ASN A 181 -34.99 10.11 30.80
N PRO A 182 -34.82 8.82 31.14
CA PRO A 182 -35.89 7.86 30.92
C PRO A 182 -37.02 8.19 31.91
N GLN A 183 -38.17 8.60 31.38
CA GLN A 183 -39.45 8.59 32.13
C GLN A 183 -39.80 7.17 32.57
#